data_AF-A0A7W1ADX7-F1
#
_entry.id   AF-A0A7W1ADX7-F1
#
_cell.length_a   1.000
_cell.length_b   1.000
_cell.length_c   1.000
_cell.angle_alpha   90.00
_cell.angle_beta   90.00
_cell.angle_gamma   90.00
#
_symmetry.space_group_name_H-M   'P 1'
#
loop_
_entity.id
_entity.type
_entity.pdbx_description
1 polymer ?
#
loop_
_entity_poly.entity_id
_entity_poly.type
_entity_poly.pdbx_seq_one_letter_code
_entity_poly.pdbx_strand_id
1 'polypeptide(L)'
;HVQDVSTRHLDELHALAEPGRVVDRLCELNVIEQAVHVCRTTVVQDAWSRGRAVTVHGWVYSLEDGLVRDLAFTASSADEVGDSFARALRRQPARIAS
;
A
#
# COMPACT_ATOMS: atom_id res chain seq x y z
N HIS A 1 6.74 -2.08 -12.55
CA HIS A 1 6.24 -1.84 -11.19
C HIS A 1 4.74 -2.11 -11.06
N VAL A 2 3.83 -1.28 -11.61
CA VAL A 2 2.37 -1.58 -11.56
C VAL A 2 2.03 -2.94 -12.19
N GLN A 3 2.66 -3.30 -13.31
CA GLN A 3 2.48 -4.60 -13.98
C GLN A 3 3.00 -5.81 -13.16
N ASP A 4 4.01 -5.60 -12.30
CA ASP A 4 4.54 -6.65 -11.44
C ASP A 4 3.58 -6.91 -10.27
N VAL A 5 3.01 -5.83 -9.72
CA VAL A 5 1.96 -5.88 -8.68
C VAL A 5 0.68 -6.53 -9.22
N SER A 6 0.26 -6.19 -10.44
CA SER A 6 -0.90 -6.84 -11.06
C SER A 6 -0.70 -8.34 -11.21
N THR A 7 0.50 -8.77 -11.58
CA THR A 7 0.84 -10.20 -11.73
C THR A 7 0.82 -10.93 -10.38
N ARG A 8 1.25 -10.26 -9.30
CA ARG A 8 1.33 -10.84 -7.95
C ARG A 8 -0.03 -10.97 -7.26
N HIS A 9 -1.01 -10.16 -7.66
CA HIS A 9 -2.36 -10.11 -7.09
C HIS A 9 -3.45 -10.47 -8.12
N LEU A 10 -3.09 -11.16 -9.19
CA LEU A 10 -3.96 -11.39 -10.34
C LEU A 10 -5.27 -12.12 -9.96
N ASP A 11 -5.18 -13.12 -9.07
CA ASP A 11 -6.34 -13.88 -8.59
C ASP A 11 -7.33 -13.02 -7.78
N GLU A 12 -6.81 -12.11 -6.96
CA GLU A 12 -7.62 -11.16 -6.18
C GLU A 12 -8.32 -10.14 -7.09
N LEU A 13 -7.62 -9.67 -8.12
CA LEU A 13 -8.13 -8.71 -9.09
C LEU A 13 -9.18 -9.35 -10.02
N HIS A 14 -8.97 -10.59 -10.45
CA HIS A 14 -9.93 -11.34 -11.26
C HIS A 14 -11.24 -11.65 -10.51
N ALA A 15 -11.21 -11.70 -9.17
CA ALA A 15 -12.41 -11.88 -8.36
C ALA A 15 -13.29 -10.61 -8.31
N LEU A 16 -12.80 -9.46 -8.78
CA LEU A 16 -13.56 -8.22 -8.85
C LEU A 16 -14.34 -8.15 -10.17
N ALA A 17 -15.68 -8.11 -10.08
CA ALA A 17 -16.55 -8.13 -11.25
C ALA A 17 -16.60 -6.80 -12.03
N GLU A 18 -16.21 -5.69 -11.41
CA GLU A 18 -16.30 -4.34 -11.99
C GLU A 18 -14.91 -3.80 -12.36
N PRO A 19 -14.66 -3.40 -13.63
CA PRO A 19 -13.35 -2.89 -14.07
C PRO A 19 -12.82 -1.70 -13.27
N GLY A 20 -13.69 -0.75 -12.87
CA GLY A 20 -13.29 0.39 -12.04
C GLY A 20 -12.70 -0.05 -10.69
N ARG A 21 -13.33 -1.05 -10.05
CA ARG A 21 -12.81 -1.64 -8.80
C ARG A 21 -11.48 -2.35 -8.97
N VAL A 22 -11.19 -2.93 -10.13
CA VAL A 22 -9.89 -3.54 -10.44
C VAL A 22 -8.81 -2.46 -10.48
N VAL A 23 -9.07 -1.35 -11.16
CA VAL A 23 -8.14 -0.21 -11.27
C VAL A 23 -7.87 0.40 -9.90
N ASP A 24 -8.92 0.58 -9.09
CA ASP A 24 -8.81 1.10 -7.73
C ASP A 24 -7.94 0.21 -6.86
N ARG A 25 -8.23 -1.09 -6.87
CA ARG A 25 -7.48 -2.05 -6.08
C ARG A 25 -6.02 -2.15 -6.53
N LEU A 26 -5.75 -2.08 -7.83
CA LEU A 26 -4.39 -2.01 -8.37
C LEU A 26 -3.64 -0.77 -7.87
N CYS A 27 -4.32 0.39 -7.81
CA CYS A 27 -3.72 1.61 -7.27
C CYS A 27 -3.37 1.45 -5.79
N GLU A 28 -4.29 0.90 -4.98
CA GLU A 28 -4.03 0.64 -3.55
C GLU A 28 -2.84 -0.32 -3.36
N LEU A 29 -2.83 -1.45 -4.06
CA LEU A 29 -1.77 -2.46 -3.97
C LEU A 29 -0.40 -1.87 -4.37
N ASN A 30 -0.38 -1.03 -5.40
CA ASN A 30 0.85 -0.36 -5.81
C ASN A 30 1.38 0.58 -4.72
N VAL A 31 0.52 1.35 -4.05
CA VAL A 31 0.94 2.21 -2.92
C VAL A 31 1.49 1.36 -1.77
N ILE A 32 0.82 0.25 -1.42
CA ILE A 32 1.25 -0.65 -0.33
C ILE A 32 2.63 -1.24 -0.65
N GLU A 33 2.84 -1.75 -1.86
CA GLU A 33 4.12 -2.33 -2.30
C GLU A 33 5.24 -1.28 -2.34
N GLN A 34 4.94 -0.06 -2.82
CA GLN A 34 5.89 1.04 -2.78
C GLN A 34 6.26 1.47 -1.36
N ALA A 35 5.30 1.47 -0.43
CA ALA A 35 5.57 1.76 0.98
C ALA A 35 6.55 0.73 1.58
N VAL A 36 6.42 -0.55 1.22
CA VAL A 36 7.39 -1.59 1.59
C VAL A 36 8.77 -1.32 0.97
N HIS A 37 8.84 -0.88 -0.29
CA HIS A 37 10.10 -0.50 -0.91
C HIS A 37 10.78 0.68 -0.20
N VAL A 38 10.01 1.71 0.20
CA VAL A 38 10.50 2.83 1.01
C VAL A 38 11.08 2.32 2.33
N CYS A 39 10.36 1.44 3.03
CA CYS A 39 10.83 0.84 4.28
C CYS A 39 12.15 0.08 4.11
N ARG A 40 12.42 -0.50 2.94
CA ARG A 40 13.65 -1.26 2.63
C ARG A 40 14.83 -0.39 2.21
N THR A 41 14.63 0.91 2.01
CA THR A 41 15.74 1.81 1.66
C THR A 41 16.74 1.93 2.80
N THR A 42 18.02 2.09 2.46
CA THR A 42 19.09 2.28 3.44
C THR A 42 18.83 3.47 4.35
N VAL A 43 18.23 4.55 3.83
CA VAL A 43 17.91 5.76 4.61
C VAL A 43 16.94 5.46 5.76
N VAL A 44 15.86 4.72 5.49
CA VAL A 44 14.86 4.38 6.51
C VAL A 44 15.41 3.35 7.49
N GLN A 45 16.11 2.33 6.99
CA GLN A 45 16.76 1.32 7.82
C GLN A 45 17.84 1.92 8.74
N ASP A 46 18.65 2.86 8.25
CA ASP A 46 19.63 3.60 9.05
C ASP A 46 18.95 4.46 10.10
N ALA A 47 17.83 5.11 9.76
CA ALA A 47 17.08 5.90 10.73
C ALA A 47 16.57 5.04 11.89
N TRP A 48 15.96 3.89 11.60
CA TRP A 48 15.47 2.96 12.61
C TRP A 48 16.58 2.32 13.43
N SER A 49 17.67 1.87 12.80
CA SER A 49 18.82 1.29 13.52
C SER A 49 19.51 2.30 14.45
N ARG A 50 19.42 3.60 14.14
CA ARG A 50 19.91 4.69 15.00
C ARG A 50 18.88 5.19 16.01
N GLY A 51 17.72 4.55 16.12
CA GLY A 51 16.65 4.92 17.06
C GLY A 51 15.95 6.23 16.74
N ARG A 52 16.01 6.72 15.49
CA ARG A 52 15.25 7.90 15.07
C ARG A 52 13.77 7.55 14.92
N ALA A 53 12.90 8.41 15.44
CA ALA A 53 11.46 8.28 15.28
C ALA A 53 11.05 8.64 13.84
N VAL A 54 10.98 7.62 12.97
CA VAL A 54 10.50 7.73 11.58
C VAL A 54 9.36 6.72 11.40
N THR A 55 8.25 7.18 10.83
CA THR A 55 7.10 6.33 10.52
C THR A 55 6.72 6.48 9.05
N VAL A 56 6.46 5.36 8.39
CA VAL A 56 6.01 5.30 7.00
C VAL A 56 4.52 4.95 6.98
N HIS A 57 3.70 5.79 6.32
CA HIS A 57 2.27 5.57 6.13
C HIS A 57 1.94 5.37 4.64
N GLY A 58 0.98 4.50 4.34
CA GLY A 58 0.47 4.30 2.98
C GLY A 58 -0.92 4.89 2.82
N TRP A 59 -1.04 5.99 2.07
CA TRP A 59 -2.32 6.67 1.81
C TRP A 59 -2.57 6.80 0.30
N VAL A 60 -3.84 6.80 -0.09
CA VAL A 60 -4.26 7.12 -1.46
C VAL A 60 -5.22 8.32 -1.44
N TYR A 61 -5.14 9.14 -2.48
CA TYR A 61 -6.01 10.30 -2.65
C TYR A 61 -6.83 10.11 -3.93
N SER A 62 -8.15 10.23 -3.83
CA SER A 62 -9.01 10.22 -5.02
C SER A 62 -9.17 11.66 -5.54
N LEU A 63 -8.97 11.81 -6.85
CA LEU A 63 -9.23 13.07 -7.55
C LEU A 63 -10.74 13.34 -7.73
N GLU A 64 -11.58 12.31 -7.58
CA GLU A 64 -13.02 12.39 -7.81
C GLU A 64 -13.75 13.01 -6.62
N ASP A 65 -13.51 12.49 -5.41
CA ASP A 65 -14.17 12.93 -4.18
C ASP A 65 -13.29 13.84 -3.31
N GLY A 66 -12.00 13.97 -3.65
CA GLY A 66 -11.03 14.77 -2.92
C GLY A 66 -10.68 14.20 -1.53
N LEU A 67 -10.95 12.93 -1.27
CA LEU A 67 -10.73 12.30 0.02
C LEU A 67 -9.41 11.52 0.05
N VAL A 68 -8.69 11.68 1.16
CA VAL A 68 -7.55 10.82 1.52
C VAL A 68 -8.08 9.57 2.20
N ARG A 69 -7.58 8.41 1.78
CA ARG A 69 -7.93 7.10 2.34
C ARG A 69 -6.67 6.45 2.87
N ASP A 70 -6.68 6.14 4.16
CA ASP A 70 -5.59 5.40 4.80
C ASP A 70 -5.65 3.92 4.39
N LEU A 71 -4.58 3.36 3.85
CA LEU A 71 -4.52 1.95 3.42
C LEU A 71 -4.21 0.98 4.56
N ALA A 72 -4.24 1.46 5.81
CA ALA A 72 -3.88 0.69 7.01
C ALA A 72 -2.45 0.15 6.99
N PHE A 73 -1.58 0.81 6.21
CA PHE A 73 -0.14 0.58 6.24
C PHE A 73 0.50 1.65 7.12
N THR A 74 1.11 1.24 8.22
CA THR A 74 1.89 2.09 9.13
C THR A 74 3.02 1.27 9.73
N ALA A 75 4.26 1.67 9.50
CA ALA A 75 5.44 1.02 10.06
C ALA A 75 6.40 2.06 10.65
N SER A 76 6.73 1.90 11.93
CA SER A 76 7.69 2.75 12.67
C SER A 76 9.01 2.03 12.97
N SER A 77 9.13 0.78 12.52
CA SER A 77 10.32 -0.06 12.67
C SER A 77 10.36 -1.12 11.56
N ALA A 78 11.51 -1.76 11.37
CA ALA A 78 11.67 -2.82 10.38
C ALA A 78 10.79 -4.04 10.69
N ASP A 79 10.59 -4.36 11.96
CA ASP A 79 9.81 -5.52 12.41
C ASP A 79 8.31 -5.33 12.14
N GLU A 80 7.82 -4.09 12.15
CA GLU A 80 6.41 -3.77 11.88
C GLU A 80 6.02 -3.86 10.40
N VAL A 81 6.99 -3.84 9.47
CA VAL A 81 6.72 -3.77 8.03
C VAL A 81 5.88 -4.96 7.56
N GLY A 82 6.20 -6.16 8.02
CA GLY A 82 5.48 -7.38 7.63
C GLY A 82 4.02 -7.37 8.12
N ASP A 83 3.81 -7.02 9.38
CA ASP A 83 2.48 -6.95 9.99
C ASP A 83 1.61 -5.85 9.38
N SER A 84 2.23 -4.69 9.11
CA SER A 84 1.61 -3.56 8.42
C SER A 84 1.18 -3.95 7.00
N PHE A 85 2.06 -4.62 6.25
CA PHE A 85 1.74 -5.12 4.91
C PHE A 85 0.57 -6.11 4.93
N ALA A 86 0.60 -7.10 5.82
CA ALA A 86 -0.49 -8.08 5.96
C ALA A 86 -1.82 -7.43 6.37
N ARG A 87 -1.78 -6.38 7.19
CA ARG A 87 -2.97 -5.59 7.55
C ARG A 87 -3.54 -4.84 6.36
N ALA A 88 -2.68 -4.19 5.57
CA ALA A 88 -3.08 -3.45 4.39
C ALA A 88 -3.71 -4.36 3.31
N LEU A 89 -3.18 -5.58 3.11
CA LEU A 89 -3.74 -6.54 2.16
C LEU A 89 -5.14 -7.05 2.55
N ARG A 90 -5.41 -7.24 3.85
CA ARG A 90 -6.73 -7.70 4.34
C ARG A 90 -7.83 -6.66 4.23
N ARG A 91 -7.48 -5.40 3.97
CA ARG A 91 -8.43 -4.31 3.80
C ARG A 91 -9.23 -4.51 2.50
N GLN A 92 -10.53 -4.25 2.56
CA GLN A 92 -11.36 -4.22 1.36
C GLN A 92 -11.02 -3.03 0.45
N PRO A 93 -11.12 -3.18 -0.88
CA PRO A 93 -10.85 -2.09 -1.82
C PRO A 93 -11.80 -0.93 -1.56
N ALA A 94 -11.26 0.28 -1.39
CA ALA A 94 -12.08 1.48 -1.46
C ALA A 94 -12.36 1.85 -2.92
N ARG A 95 -13.50 2.52 -3.15
CA ARG A 95 -13.76 3.17 -4.43
C ARG A 95 -12.85 4.41 -4.56
N ILE A 96 -12.06 4.47 -5.63
CA ILE A 96 -11.06 5.49 -5.92
C ILE A 96 -11.31 6.13 -7.30
N ALA A 97 -11.83 5.37 -8.27
CA ALA A 97 -12.14 5.79 -9.64
C ALA A 97 -13.34 5.02 -10.25
N SER A 98 -14.07 5.68 -11.16
CA SER A 98 -15.24 5.15 -11.88
C SER A 98 -14.91 4.11 -12.94
#